data_AF-A0A172WUT0-F1
#
_entry.id   AF-A0A172WUT0-F1
#
_cell.length_a   1.000
_cell.length_b   1.000
_cell.length_c   1.000
_cell.angle_alpha   90.00
_cell.angle_beta   90.00
_cell.angle_gamma   90.00
#
_symmetry.space_group_name_H-M   'P 1'
#
loop_
_entity.id
_entity.type
_entity.pdbx_description
1 polymer ?
#
loop_
_entity_poly.entity_id
_entity_poly.type
_entity_poly.pdbx_seq_one_letter_code
_entity_poly.pdbx_strand_id
1 'polypeptide(L)' 'MAALYILIPVAVVLVALAIWVFFWAVDSGQYDDLDGPAHSILFDEEDPKHRAGIEQADKGRDEGNPDRE' A
#
# COMPACT_ATOMS: atom_id res chain seq x y z
N MET A 1 10.55 34.36 34.66
CA MET A 1 11.93 33.84 34.54
C MET A 1 12.08 32.38 34.97
N ALA A 2 11.36 31.88 36.00
CA ALA A 2 11.48 30.48 36.44
C ALA A 2 11.02 29.42 35.41
N ALA A 3 9.95 29.70 34.64
CA ALA A 3 9.35 28.73 33.71
C ALA A 3 10.31 28.30 32.59
N LEU A 4 11.21 29.18 32.13
CA LEU A 4 12.17 28.87 31.07
C LEU A 4 13.13 27.75 31.47
N TYR A 5 13.49 27.65 32.76
CA TYR A 5 14.38 26.60 33.26
C TYR A 5 13.74 25.21 33.22
N ILE A 6 12.42 25.12 33.17
CA ILE A 6 11.70 23.84 33.01
C ILE A 6 11.37 23.61 31.54
N LEU A 7 10.92 24.65 30.84
CA LEU A 7 10.46 24.56 29.46
C LEU A 7 11.58 24.18 28.49
N ILE A 8 12.79 24.72 28.67
CA ILE A 8 13.94 24.42 27.79
C ILE A 8 14.32 22.93 27.86
N PRO A 9 14.58 22.32 29.03
CA PRO A 9 14.86 20.89 29.12
C PRO A 9 13.73 20.02 28.58
N VAL A 10 12.47 20.36 28.89
CA VAL A 10 11.31 19.61 28.39
C VAL A 10 11.25 19.66 26.87
N ALA A 11 11.46 20.83 26.26
CA ALA A 11 11.48 20.96 24.81
C ALA A 11 12.61 20.12 24.17
N VAL A 12 13.82 20.14 24.77
CA VAL A 12 14.95 19.32 24.30
C VAL A 12 14.62 17.82 24.37
N VAL A 13 14.02 17.35 25.46
CA VAL A 13 13.60 15.95 25.61
C VAL A 13 12.54 15.57 24.57
N LEU A 14 11.55 16.44 24.33
CA LEU A 14 10.52 16.20 23.32
C LEU A 14 11.10 16.12 21.91
N VAL A 15 12.03 17.02 21.56
CA VAL A 15 12.72 16.98 20.26
C VAL A 15 13.56 15.72 20.13
N ALA A 16 14.30 15.33 21.16
CA ALA A 16 15.09 14.10 21.17
C ALA A 16 14.20 12.85 20.99
N LEU A 17 13.05 12.80 21.69
CA LEU A 17 12.05 11.74 21.53
C LEU A 17 11.49 11.69 20.11
N ALA A 18 11.13 12.84 19.54
CA ALA A 18 10.61 12.92 18.18
C ALA A 18 11.63 12.40 17.15
N ILE A 19 12.91 12.79 17.29
CA ILE A 19 14.00 12.31 16.44
C ILE A 19 14.17 10.80 16.60
N TRP A 20 14.17 10.30 17.84
CA TRP A 20 14.31 8.86 18.11
C TRP A 20 13.17 8.03 17.49
N VAL A 21 11.91 8.46 17.66
CA VAL A 21 10.75 7.82 17.05
C VAL A 21 10.81 7.86 15.53
N PHE A 22 11.24 8.99 14.95
CA PHE A 22 11.41 9.13 13.51
C PHE A 22 12.40 8.11 12.95
N PHE A 23 13.59 7.99 13.55
CA PHE A 23 14.58 7.00 13.09
C PHE A 23 14.09 5.57 13.29
N TRP A 24 13.43 5.27 14.41
CA TRP A 24 12.83 3.95 14.63
C TRP A 24 11.78 3.58 13.55
N ALA A 25 10.93 4.53 13.15
CA ALA A 25 9.93 4.32 12.11
C ALA A 25 10.53 4.17 10.71
N VAL A 26 11.65 4.86 10.42
CA VAL A 26 12.40 4.69 9.18
C VAL A 26 13.04 3.30 9.12
N ASP A 27 13.69 2.88 10.21
CA ASP A 27 14.33 1.56 10.31
C ASP A 27 13.31 0.40 10.33
N SER A 28 12.05 0.65 10.70
CA SER A 28 11.00 -0.38 10.74
C SER A 28 10.50 -0.82 9.36
N GLY A 29 11.13 -0.38 8.26
CA GLY A 29 10.83 -0.86 6.91
C GLY A 29 9.45 -0.47 6.40
N GLN A 30 8.82 0.58 6.96
CA GLN A 30 7.45 0.97 6.58
C GLN A 30 7.35 1.51 5.13
N TYR A 31 8.49 1.70 4.47
CA TYR A 31 8.59 2.12 3.07
C TYR A 31 8.74 0.96 2.09
N ASP A 32 9.04 -0.26 2.55
CA ASP A 32 9.19 -1.43 1.67
C ASP A 32 7.86 -1.89 1.07
N ASP A 33 6.73 -1.52 1.68
CA ASP A 33 5.39 -1.90 1.21
C ASP A 33 4.73 -0.82 0.31
N LEU A 34 5.44 0.26 -0.03
CA LEU A 34 4.96 1.26 -1.00
C LEU A 34 5.07 0.80 -2.46
N ASP A 35 5.83 -0.26 -2.72
CA ASP A 35 5.97 -0.88 -4.05
C ASP A 35 4.82 -1.85 -4.39
N GLY A 36 3.95 -2.18 -3.43
CA GLY A 36 2.93 -3.24 -3.56
C GLY A 36 1.83 -3.03 -4.62
N PRO A 37 1.19 -1.86 -4.76
CA PRO A 37 -0.01 -1.73 -5.62
C PRO A 37 0.26 -1.40 -7.08
N ALA A 38 1.39 -0.76 -7.39
CA ALA A 38 1.67 -0.27 -8.75
C ALA A 38 2.09 -1.40 -9.70
N HIS A 39 2.68 -2.48 -9.17
CA HIS A 39 3.13 -3.61 -9.97
C HIS A 39 2.03 -4.63 -10.24
N SER A 40 1.02 -4.77 -9.37
CA SER A 40 -0.08 -5.70 -9.64
C SER A 40 -0.88 -5.28 -10.87
N ILE A 41 -1.19 -3.99 -11.02
CA ILE A 41 -2.02 -3.50 -12.13
C ILE A 41 -1.43 -3.74 -13.52
N LEU A 42 -0.10 -3.83 -13.64
CA LEU A 42 0.58 -4.02 -14.93
C LEU A 42 0.78 -5.52 -15.27
N PHE A 43 0.78 -6.40 -14.28
CA PHE A 43 1.04 -7.85 -14.44
C PHE A 43 -0.19 -8.73 -14.13
N ASP A 44 -1.31 -8.16 -13.70
CA ASP A 44 -2.58 -8.87 -13.45
C ASP A 44 -3.16 -9.55 -14.72
N GLU A 45 -2.73 -9.13 -15.91
CA GLU A 45 -3.12 -9.75 -17.19
C GLU A 45 -2.56 -11.17 -17.38
N GLU A 46 -1.48 -11.52 -16.68
CA GLU A 46 -0.86 -12.85 -16.74
C GLU A 46 -1.39 -13.83 -15.69
N ASP A 47 -2.27 -13.40 -14.76
CA ASP A 47 -2.83 -14.30 -13.75
C ASP A 47 -3.75 -15.36 -14.42
N PRO A 48 -3.44 -16.66 -14.30
CA PRO A 48 -4.27 -17.73 -14.85
C PRO A 48 -5.72 -17.70 -14.35
N LYS A 49 -5.99 -17.14 -13.15
CA LYS A 49 -7.35 -16.94 -12.62
C LYS A 49 -8.12 -15.87 -13.39
N HIS A 50 -7.45 -14.80 -13.84
CA HIS A 50 -8.06 -13.75 -14.65
C HIS A 50 -8.40 -14.29 -16.05
N ARG A 51 -7.50 -15.07 -16.67
CA ARG A 51 -7.74 -15.71 -17.98
C ARG A 51 -8.91 -16.70 -17.94
N ALA A 52 -9.03 -17.48 -16.87
CA ALA A 52 -10.16 -18.40 -16.68
C ALA A 52 -11.51 -17.67 -16.54
N GLY A 53 -11.51 -16.48 -15.91
CA GLY A 53 -12.71 -15.63 -15.82
C GLY A 53 -13.15 -15.06 -17.17
N ILE A 54 -12.19 -14.62 -18.01
CA ILE A 54 -12.47 -14.14 -19.37
C ILE A 54 -13.01 -15.28 -20.25
N GLU A 55 -12.42 -16.47 -20.18
CA GLU A 55 -12.86 -17.62 -20.97
C GLU A 55 -14.29 -18.08 -20.61
N GLN A 56 -14.65 -18.05 -19.31
CA GLN A 56 -16.01 -18.33 -18.86
C GLN A 56 -17.00 -17.26 -19.31
N ALA A 57 -16.61 -15.98 -19.27
CA ALA A 57 -17.44 -14.87 -19.74
C ALA A 57 -17.68 -14.94 -21.26
N ASP A 58 -16.70 -15.39 -22.03
CA ASP A 58 -16.84 -15.52 -23.49
C ASP A 58 -17.68 -16.73 -23.87
N LYS A 59 -17.51 -17.88 -23.19
CA LYS A 59 -18.35 -19.08 -23.37
C LYS A 59 -19.83 -18.82 -23.08
N GLY A 60 -20.14 -18.13 -21.99
CA GLY A 60 -21.52 -17.78 -21.64
C GLY A 60 -22.16 -16.79 -22.63
N ARG A 61 -21.35 -15.98 -23.31
CA ARG A 61 -21.81 -15.05 -24.35
C ARG A 61 -22.10 -15.76 -25.68
N ASP A 62 -21.39 -16.87 -25.95
CA ASP A 62 -21.61 -17.70 -27.13
C ASP A 62 -22.82 -18.64 -26.97
N GLU A 63 -23.00 -19.24 -25.79
CA GLU A 63 -24.13 -20.12 -25.48
C GLU A 63 -25.48 -19.36 -25.33
N GLY A 64 -25.43 -18.07 -25.02
CA GLY A 64 -26.62 -17.23 -24.85
C GLY A 64 -27.09 -16.46 -26.09
N ASN A 65 -26.41 -16.61 -27.24
CA ASN A 65 -26.74 -15.89 -28.47
C ASN A 65 -27.59 -16.77 -29.41
N PRO A 66 -28.93 -16.59 -29.45
CA PRO A 66 -29.82 -17.39 -30.29
C PRO A 66 -29.66 -17.11 -31.80
N ASP A 67 -28.85 -16.12 -32.19
CA ASP A 67 -28.74 -15.62 -33.56
C ASP A 67 -27.51 -16.17 -34.34
N ARG A 68 -26.82 -17.23 -33.87
CA ARG A 68 -25.63 -17.81 -34.55
C ARG A 68 -25.88 -19.09 -35.38
N GLU A 69 -27.13 -19.45 -35.68
CA GLU A 69 -27.46 -20.54 -36.63
C GLU A 69 -27.72 -20.03 -38.06
#